data_AF-A0A7W7SW48-F1
#
_entry.id   AF-A0A7W7SW48-F1
#
_cell.length_a   1.000
_cell.length_b   1.000
_cell.length_c   1.000
_cell.angle_alpha   90.00
_cell.angle_beta   90.00
_cell.angle_gamma   90.00
#
_symmetry.space_group_name_H-M   'P 1'
#
loop_
_entity.id
_entity.type
_entity.pdbx_description
1 polymer ?
#
loop_
_entity_poly.entity_id
_entity_poly.type
_entity_poly.pdbx_seq_one_letter_code
_entity_poly.pdbx_strand_id
1 'polypeptide(L)'
;MAAAGTRQPTDVGQGGDIHRDDRRRSRLDRSRQLTTYKLVDGKFVLVGDLATDTGTSADGGRTWKFTLKGGIKFDDGTPVTAKDVKYGIERLYDPGKVLGPKYVPQWLSGGDYAKAY
;
A
#
# COMPACT_ATOMS: atom_id res chain seq x y z
N MET A 1 -15.01 -59.53 20.09
CA MET A 1 -14.11 -59.13 18.98
C MET A 1 -12.90 -58.40 19.56
N ALA A 2 -11.79 -58.35 18.83
CA ALA A 2 -10.51 -57.72 19.19
C ALA A 2 -10.55 -56.17 19.05
N ALA A 3 -9.62 -55.35 19.57
CA ALA A 3 -8.63 -55.47 20.68
C ALA A 3 -8.00 -54.07 20.97
N ALA A 4 -7.21 -53.95 22.06
CA ALA A 4 -6.11 -53.01 22.40
C ALA A 4 -6.07 -51.53 21.89
N GLY A 5 -5.56 -50.54 22.64
CA GLY A 5 -4.98 -50.50 24.00
C GLY A 5 -4.16 -49.22 24.27
N THR A 6 -3.64 -49.04 25.52
CA THR A 6 -2.68 -47.99 26.00
C THR A 6 -3.12 -46.50 25.92
N ARG A 7 -3.09 -45.67 26.99
CA ARG A 7 -1.98 -45.08 27.80
C ARG A 7 -1.07 -44.12 26.98
N GLN A 8 -0.63 -42.93 27.44
CA GLN A 8 -0.84 -42.15 28.69
C GLN A 8 -0.56 -40.62 28.43
N PRO A 9 -0.68 -39.68 29.42
CA PRO A 9 -0.63 -38.22 29.20
C PRO A 9 0.72 -37.53 29.55
N THR A 10 0.77 -36.21 29.37
CA THR A 10 1.83 -35.22 29.77
C THR A 10 3.20 -35.39 29.08
N ASP A 11 4.02 -34.36 28.86
CA ASP A 11 3.83 -32.90 28.99
C ASP A 11 4.24 -32.20 27.65
N VAL A 12 4.76 -30.98 27.45
CA VAL A 12 5.37 -29.88 28.24
C VAL A 12 4.90 -28.53 27.60
N GLY A 13 5.15 -27.31 28.08
CA GLY A 13 6.08 -26.79 29.09
C GLY A 13 6.85 -25.57 28.57
N GLN A 14 6.32 -24.37 28.84
CA GLN A 14 6.86 -23.01 28.65
C GLN A 14 7.96 -22.70 27.61
N GLY A 15 7.59 -21.85 26.64
CA GLY A 15 8.45 -20.85 25.99
C GLY A 15 7.54 -19.85 25.26
N GLY A 16 7.74 -18.54 25.28
CA GLY A 16 8.87 -17.75 25.74
C GLY A 16 8.96 -16.48 24.88
N ASP A 17 8.15 -15.46 25.20
CA ASP A 17 8.16 -14.08 24.68
C ASP A 17 8.64 -13.81 23.24
N ILE A 18 8.09 -14.52 22.24
CA ILE A 18 8.27 -14.15 20.82
C ILE A 18 7.39 -12.96 20.40
N HIS A 19 7.80 -11.80 20.91
CA HIS A 19 7.68 -10.47 20.30
C HIS A 19 6.26 -9.92 20.04
N ARG A 20 5.69 -9.24 21.03
CA ARG A 20 4.35 -8.62 20.97
C ARG A 20 4.24 -7.37 20.07
N ASP A 21 5.34 -6.80 19.59
CA ASP A 21 5.36 -5.44 19.00
C ASP A 21 5.41 -5.35 17.46
N ASP A 22 5.94 -6.34 16.73
CA ASP A 22 6.12 -6.22 15.26
C ASP A 22 5.07 -6.94 14.40
N ARG A 23 3.79 -6.83 14.76
CA ARG A 23 2.66 -7.23 13.88
C ARG A 23 1.80 -6.05 13.41
N ARG A 24 2.32 -4.82 13.51
CA ARG A 24 1.72 -3.62 12.89
C ARG A 24 2.41 -3.16 11.59
N ARG A 25 3.60 -3.68 11.23
CA ARG A 25 4.30 -3.34 9.97
C ARG A 25 4.02 -4.29 8.80
N SER A 26 3.67 -5.55 9.07
CA SER A 26 3.57 -6.61 8.06
C SER A 26 2.29 -6.53 7.20
N ARG A 27 2.29 -5.71 6.12
CA ARG A 27 1.27 -5.85 5.03
C ARG A 27 1.58 -5.25 3.65
N LEU A 28 2.56 -4.36 3.50
CA LEU A 28 2.83 -3.61 2.24
C LEU A 28 4.32 -3.54 1.86
N ASP A 29 5.08 -4.58 2.18
CA ASP A 29 6.55 -4.67 2.11
C ASP A 29 7.20 -4.30 0.75
N ARG A 30 6.46 -4.38 -0.38
CA ARG A 30 7.03 -4.12 -1.73
C ARG A 30 6.27 -3.09 -2.59
N SER A 31 5.30 -2.37 -2.04
CA SER A 31 4.82 -1.10 -2.63
C SER A 31 3.97 -0.31 -1.65
N ARG A 32 4.22 1.00 -1.61
CA ARG A 32 3.45 2.00 -0.83
C ARG A 32 2.78 3.00 -1.76
N GLN A 33 1.79 3.72 -1.25
CA GLN A 33 0.92 4.61 -2.04
C GLN A 33 0.88 6.02 -1.44
N LEU A 34 0.38 7.02 -2.16
CA LEU A 34 0.19 8.35 -1.56
C LEU A 34 -0.76 8.28 -0.37
N THR A 35 -1.87 7.55 -0.51
CA THR A 35 -2.91 7.34 0.49
C THR A 35 -3.15 5.85 0.74
N THR A 36 -3.83 5.52 1.83
CA THR A 36 -4.27 4.16 2.16
C THR A 36 -5.55 4.21 2.99
N TYR A 37 -6.20 3.07 3.21
CA TYR A 37 -7.39 2.97 4.06
C TYR A 37 -7.03 2.45 5.45
N LYS A 38 -7.56 3.10 6.49
CA LYS A 38 -7.55 2.58 7.88
C LYS A 38 -8.97 2.23 8.30
N LEU A 39 -9.10 1.19 9.14
CA LEU A 39 -10.35 0.89 9.83
C LEU A 39 -10.43 1.76 11.09
N VAL A 40 -11.46 2.60 11.18
CA VAL A 40 -11.77 3.46 12.32
C VAL A 40 -13.25 3.27 12.63
N ASP A 41 -13.59 2.86 13.85
CA ASP A 41 -14.97 2.64 14.32
C ASP A 41 -15.82 1.78 13.37
N GLY A 42 -15.21 0.71 12.83
CA GLY A 42 -15.83 -0.22 11.88
C GLY A 42 -15.92 0.29 10.43
N LYS A 43 -15.45 1.51 10.13
CA LYS A 43 -15.52 2.14 8.80
C LYS A 43 -14.13 2.27 8.17
N PHE A 44 -14.04 2.10 6.85
CA PHE A 44 -12.80 2.40 6.13
C PHE A 44 -12.71 3.91 5.84
N VAL A 45 -11.64 4.54 6.36
CA VAL A 45 -11.34 5.96 6.20
C VAL A 45 -10.05 6.10 5.39
N LEU A 46 -10.07 6.92 4.34
CA LEU A 46 -8.89 7.24 3.55
C LEU A 46 -7.96 8.17 4.35
N VAL A 47 -6.66 7.88 4.35
CA VAL A 47 -5.62 8.65 5.07
C VAL A 47 -4.32 8.69 4.25
N GLY A 48 -3.39 9.60 4.59
CA GLY A 48 -2.07 9.66 3.96
C GLY A 48 -1.15 8.50 4.37
N ASP A 49 -0.53 7.84 3.39
CA ASP A 49 0.47 6.77 3.56
C ASP A 49 1.90 7.29 3.33
N LEU A 50 2.30 7.51 2.07
CA LEU A 50 3.50 8.30 1.72
C LEU A 50 3.22 9.81 1.86
N ALA A 51 2.01 10.26 1.53
CA ALA A 51 1.58 11.65 1.75
C ALA A 51 1.27 11.90 3.23
N THR A 52 1.34 13.16 3.66
CA THR A 52 0.96 13.61 5.01
C THR A 52 -0.52 13.35 5.32
N ASP A 53 -1.36 13.51 4.31
CA ASP A 53 -2.82 13.57 4.37
C ASP A 53 -3.43 12.93 3.10
N THR A 54 -4.72 13.15 2.84
CA THR A 54 -5.43 12.64 1.66
C THR A 54 -5.23 13.46 0.38
N GLY A 55 -4.40 14.50 0.42
CA GLY A 55 -4.27 15.49 -0.64
C GLY A 55 -5.42 16.50 -0.68
N THR A 56 -5.27 17.51 -1.54
CA THR A 56 -6.29 18.53 -1.85
C THR A 56 -6.48 18.60 -3.36
N SER A 57 -7.72 18.67 -3.81
CA SER A 57 -8.08 18.66 -5.24
C SER A 57 -8.64 19.99 -5.74
N ALA A 58 -8.48 20.24 -7.03
CA ALA A 58 -9.00 21.39 -7.77
C ALA A 58 -9.51 20.93 -9.16
N ASP A 59 -10.05 21.87 -9.95
CA ASP A 59 -10.40 21.68 -11.37
C ASP A 59 -11.39 20.52 -11.64
N GLY A 60 -12.34 20.34 -10.71
CA GLY A 60 -13.30 19.23 -10.72
C GLY A 60 -12.70 17.87 -10.38
N GLY A 61 -11.54 17.85 -9.70
CA GLY A 61 -10.78 16.65 -9.37
C GLY A 61 -9.63 16.34 -10.34
N ARG A 62 -9.39 17.16 -11.37
CA ARG A 62 -8.31 16.92 -12.35
C ARG A 62 -6.93 17.32 -11.86
N THR A 63 -6.84 18.25 -10.92
CA THR A 63 -5.58 18.69 -10.30
C THR A 63 -5.54 18.26 -8.84
N TRP A 64 -4.42 17.69 -8.39
CA TRP A 64 -4.22 17.28 -6.99
C TRP A 64 -2.88 17.77 -6.45
N LYS A 65 -2.89 18.24 -5.22
CA LYS A 65 -1.69 18.56 -4.43
C LYS A 65 -1.58 17.57 -3.27
N PHE A 66 -0.40 16.97 -3.14
CA PHE A 66 0.00 16.13 -2.00
C PHE A 66 1.33 16.63 -1.45
N THR A 67 1.52 16.53 -0.13
CA THR A 67 2.82 16.75 0.53
C THR A 67 3.35 15.40 1.00
N LEU A 68 4.59 15.04 0.66
CA LEU A 68 5.21 13.80 1.13
C LEU A 68 5.70 13.96 2.58
N LYS A 69 5.63 12.88 3.37
CA LYS A 69 6.25 12.87 4.71
C LYS A 69 7.77 12.89 4.58
N GLY A 70 8.45 13.64 5.45
CA GLY A 70 9.91 13.68 5.50
C GLY A 70 10.52 12.31 5.88
N GLY A 71 11.74 12.07 5.42
CA GLY A 71 12.54 10.90 5.82
C GLY A 71 12.13 9.55 5.20
N ILE A 72 11.15 9.50 4.29
CA ILE A 72 10.83 8.27 3.56
C ILE A 72 11.98 7.90 2.61
N LYS A 73 12.33 6.62 2.60
CA LYS A 73 13.34 6.00 1.74
C LYS A 73 12.81 4.73 1.09
N PHE A 74 13.42 4.34 -0.02
CA PHE A 74 13.39 2.97 -0.54
C PHE A 74 14.24 2.04 0.36
N ASP A 75 14.20 0.74 0.09
CA ASP A 75 14.91 -0.31 0.83
C ASP A 75 16.44 -0.23 0.69
N ASP A 76 16.95 0.28 -0.43
CA ASP A 76 18.36 0.62 -0.65
C ASP A 76 18.84 1.85 0.16
N GLY A 77 17.90 2.57 0.81
CA GLY A 77 18.17 3.80 1.56
C GLY A 77 18.09 5.10 0.76
N THR A 78 17.79 5.04 -0.54
CA THR A 78 17.58 6.21 -1.43
C THR A 78 16.31 6.97 -1.01
N PRO A 79 16.33 8.32 -0.90
CA PRO A 79 15.14 9.09 -0.53
C PRO A 79 14.01 9.00 -1.56
N VAL A 80 12.76 8.83 -1.11
CA VAL A 80 11.57 8.91 -1.98
C VAL A 80 11.20 10.37 -2.21
N THR A 81 11.01 10.76 -3.47
CA THR A 81 10.73 12.15 -3.88
C THR A 81 9.45 12.27 -4.70
N ALA A 82 9.03 13.51 -4.99
CA ALA A 82 7.92 13.78 -5.91
C ALA A 82 8.21 13.33 -7.36
N LYS A 83 9.48 13.15 -7.75
CA LYS A 83 9.84 12.65 -9.09
C LYS A 83 9.47 11.17 -9.26
N ASP A 84 9.62 10.39 -8.20
CA ASP A 84 9.32 8.95 -8.19
C ASP A 84 7.81 8.71 -8.23
N VAL A 85 7.04 9.57 -7.53
CA VAL A 85 5.58 9.61 -7.61
C VAL A 85 5.12 10.01 -9.02
N LYS A 86 5.72 11.04 -9.61
CA LYS A 86 5.47 11.47 -11.00
C LYS A 86 5.71 10.32 -11.99
N TYR A 87 6.87 9.67 -11.92
CA TYR A 87 7.19 8.49 -12.75
C TYR A 87 6.19 7.33 -12.54
N GLY A 88 5.76 7.11 -11.29
CA GLY A 88 4.76 6.11 -10.93
C GLY A 88 3.38 6.34 -11.56
N ILE A 89 3.04 7.58 -11.91
CA ILE A 89 1.82 7.97 -12.62
C ILE A 89 2.05 7.94 -14.14
N GLU A 90 3.14 8.53 -14.63
CA GLU A 90 3.44 8.65 -16.07
C GLU A 90 3.57 7.28 -16.76
N ARG A 91 4.11 6.27 -16.07
CA ARG A 91 4.17 4.89 -16.58
C ARG A 91 2.81 4.23 -16.86
N LEU A 92 1.69 4.87 -16.48
CA LEU A 92 0.32 4.40 -16.78
C LEU A 92 -0.17 4.83 -18.17
N TYR A 93 0.38 5.92 -18.70
CA TYR A 93 0.10 6.45 -20.03
C TYR A 93 0.76 5.64 -21.15
N ASP A 94 1.88 4.98 -20.83
CA ASP A 94 2.62 4.10 -21.75
C ASP A 94 1.70 3.03 -22.39
N PRO A 95 1.53 3.03 -23.72
CA PRO A 95 0.63 2.11 -24.42
C PRO A 95 1.15 0.67 -24.46
N GLY A 96 2.47 0.46 -24.36
CA GLY A 96 3.09 -0.87 -24.27
C GLY A 96 2.96 -1.51 -22.89
N LYS A 97 2.71 -0.72 -21.84
CA LYS A 97 2.52 -1.21 -20.46
C LYS A 97 1.06 -1.57 -20.21
N VAL A 98 0.71 -2.81 -20.56
CA VAL A 98 -0.62 -3.42 -20.38
C VAL A 98 -1.01 -3.57 -18.89
N LEU A 99 -0.02 -3.77 -18.00
CA LEU A 99 -0.23 -4.13 -16.58
C LEU A 99 -0.32 -2.92 -15.64
N GLY A 100 -1.28 -2.01 -15.89
CA GLY A 100 -1.49 -0.82 -15.05
C GLY A 100 -2.93 -0.31 -15.01
N PRO A 101 -3.39 0.32 -13.91
CA PRO A 101 -4.74 0.85 -13.77
C PRO A 101 -5.01 1.98 -14.76
N LYS A 102 -5.84 1.70 -15.78
CA LYS A 102 -6.17 2.67 -16.84
C LYS A 102 -7.15 3.78 -16.41
N TYR A 103 -7.81 3.65 -15.24
CA TYR A 103 -8.73 4.67 -14.74
C TYR A 103 -8.04 6.00 -14.38
N VAL A 104 -6.77 5.99 -13.95
CA VAL A 104 -6.02 7.21 -13.61
C VAL A 104 -5.82 8.11 -14.85
N PRO A 105 -5.17 7.65 -15.93
CA PRO A 105 -4.99 8.48 -17.11
C PRO A 105 -6.32 8.78 -17.82
N GLN A 106 -7.29 7.86 -17.80
CA GLN A 106 -8.64 8.11 -18.34
C GLN A 106 -9.39 9.23 -17.61
N TRP A 107 -9.21 9.37 -16.30
CA TRP A 107 -9.87 10.41 -15.51
C TRP A 107 -9.18 11.76 -15.62
N LEU A 108 -7.84 11.78 -15.64
CA LEU A 108 -7.04 13.00 -15.77
C LEU A 108 -7.04 13.57 -17.19
N SER A 109 -7.06 12.72 -18.23
CA SER A 109 -6.85 13.10 -19.63
C SER A 109 -7.94 12.64 -20.60
N GLY A 110 -9.01 12.01 -20.12
CA GLY A 110 -10.14 11.56 -20.95
C GLY A 110 -9.90 10.22 -21.66
N GLY A 111 -10.87 9.82 -22.50
CA GLY A 111 -10.87 8.48 -23.13
C GLY A 111 -9.71 8.19 -24.09
N ASP A 112 -9.07 9.23 -24.63
CA ASP A 112 -7.98 9.15 -25.62
C ASP A 112 -6.60 9.44 -24.98
N TYR A 113 -6.46 9.14 -23.68
CA TYR A 113 -5.27 9.44 -22.87
C TYR A 113 -3.97 8.87 -23.44
N ALA A 114 -4.02 7.83 -24.27
CA ALA A 114 -2.87 7.24 -24.95
C ALA A 114 -2.21 8.16 -26.01
N LYS A 115 -2.78 9.34 -26.27
CA LYS A 115 -2.20 10.42 -27.09
C LYS A 115 -1.83 11.68 -26.28
N ALA A 116 -2.01 11.66 -24.97
CA ALA A 116 -1.80 12.81 -24.09
C ALA A 116 -0.37 12.88 -23.49
N TYR A 117 0.51 11.93 -23.87
CA TYR A 117 1.88 11.78 -23.40
C TYR A 117 2.74 11.09 -24.48
#